data_AF-A0A8D8M9E4-F1
#
_entry.id   AF-A0A8D8M9E4-F1
#
_cell.length_a   1.000
_cell.length_b   1.000
_cell.length_c   1.000
_cell.angle_alpha   90.00
_cell.angle_beta   90.00
_cell.angle_gamma   90.00
#
_symmetry.space_group_name_H-M   'P 1'
#
loop_
_entity.id
_entity.type
_entity.pdbx_description
1 polymer ?
#
loop_
_entity_poly.entity_id
_entity_poly.type
_entity_poly.pdbx_seq_one_letter_code
_entity_poly.pdbx_strand_id
1 'polypeptide(L)'
;PTTKLAQASKFNDPDNPCKVMVATDAIGMGLNLSIRRVIFYSLIKPSLNEKGEREMDVISVSAALQIAGRAGRFNTHFEKGFVTTYRQDDLPILKNLLAQSPEPITKAGLHPTADQIELYAYHLPSSTLSNLMDIFVSLSTVDDSLYFMCNMEDFKFLADMIQHVPLALRPRYVFCCAPINRKMPFVCTMFLKFARQFSKNEAITFDWLCLNIGWPLASPKTIIDLVHLESVFDVLDLYLWFR
;
A
#
# COMPACT_ATOMS: atom_id res chain seq x y z
N PRO A 1 7.08 -11.64 -0.42
CA PRO A 1 7.54 -11.58 -1.85
C PRO A 1 7.65 -12.95 -2.53
N THR A 2 8.34 -13.91 -1.91
CA THR A 2 8.65 -15.24 -2.47
C THR A 2 7.41 -16.04 -2.87
N THR A 3 6.33 -15.99 -2.07
CA THR A 3 5.07 -16.68 -2.39
C THR A 3 4.46 -16.22 -3.71
N LYS A 4 4.52 -14.91 -4.03
CA LYS A 4 4.02 -14.36 -5.30
C LYS A 4 4.81 -14.94 -6.48
N LEU A 5 6.13 -15.03 -6.36
CA LEU A 5 7.00 -15.63 -7.39
C LEU A 5 6.73 -17.13 -7.57
N ALA A 6 6.53 -17.86 -6.46
CA ALA A 6 6.21 -19.29 -6.52
C ALA A 6 4.86 -19.56 -7.22
N GLN A 7 3.82 -18.76 -6.92
CA GLN A 7 2.53 -18.86 -7.61
C GLN A 7 2.63 -18.48 -9.09
N ALA A 8 3.37 -17.42 -9.41
CA ALA A 8 3.64 -17.02 -10.79
C ALA A 8 4.40 -18.11 -11.58
N SER A 9 5.39 -18.74 -10.95
CA SER A 9 6.16 -19.83 -11.56
C SER A 9 5.28 -21.04 -11.86
N LYS A 10 4.41 -21.46 -10.93
CA LYS A 10 3.45 -22.55 -11.17
C LYS A 10 2.49 -22.25 -12.33
N PHE A 11 2.03 -21.00 -12.44
CA PHE A 11 1.15 -20.58 -13.52
C PHE A 11 1.85 -20.53 -14.88
N ASN A 12 3.11 -20.07 -14.91
CA ASN A 12 3.89 -19.91 -16.13
C ASN A 12 4.43 -21.24 -16.68
N ASP A 13 4.70 -22.21 -15.81
CA ASP A 13 5.23 -23.53 -16.17
C ASP A 13 4.24 -24.27 -17.10
N PRO A 14 4.59 -24.59 -18.36
CA PRO A 14 3.73 -25.30 -19.31
C PRO A 14 3.30 -26.70 -18.87
N ASP A 15 4.11 -27.39 -18.06
CA ASP A 15 3.84 -28.77 -17.63
C ASP A 15 2.97 -28.81 -16.35
N ASN A 16 2.84 -27.69 -15.66
CA ASN A 16 2.01 -27.60 -14.46
C ASN A 16 0.51 -27.58 -14.80
N PRO A 17 -0.34 -28.38 -14.13
CA PRO A 17 -1.80 -28.35 -14.37
C PRO A 17 -2.46 -27.03 -13.95
N CYS A 18 -1.83 -26.20 -13.13
CA CYS A 18 -2.35 -24.91 -12.67
C CYS A 18 -2.29 -23.85 -13.79
N LYS A 19 -3.34 -23.77 -14.61
CA LYS A 19 -3.42 -22.83 -15.76
C LYS A 19 -4.37 -21.65 -15.58
N VAL A 20 -4.98 -21.52 -14.41
CA VAL A 20 -5.91 -20.44 -14.09
C VAL A 20 -5.37 -19.67 -12.89
N MET A 21 -5.24 -18.36 -13.05
CA MET A 21 -4.83 -17.46 -11.97
C MET A 21 -5.99 -16.54 -11.63
N VAL A 22 -6.32 -16.47 -10.34
CA VAL A 22 -7.20 -15.43 -9.78
C VAL A 22 -6.30 -14.44 -9.07
N ALA A 23 -6.38 -13.17 -9.48
CA ALA A 23 -5.52 -12.13 -8.94
C ALA A 23 -6.22 -10.77 -8.90
N THR A 24 -5.70 -9.89 -8.05
CA THR A 24 -6.10 -8.47 -8.00
C THR A 24 -5.34 -7.66 -9.05
N ASP A 25 -5.62 -6.35 -9.11
CA ASP A 25 -4.89 -5.37 -9.91
C ASP A 25 -3.36 -5.34 -9.65
N ALA A 26 -2.89 -5.98 -8.58
CA ALA A 26 -1.47 -6.18 -8.28
C ALA A 26 -0.69 -6.87 -9.42
N ILE A 27 -1.33 -7.61 -10.33
CA ILE A 27 -0.66 -8.17 -11.52
C ILE A 27 -0.30 -7.11 -12.57
N GLY A 28 -0.87 -5.91 -12.46
CA GLY A 28 -0.60 -4.78 -13.34
C GLY A 28 0.89 -4.38 -13.33
N MET A 29 1.64 -4.70 -12.27
CA MET A 29 3.07 -4.37 -12.10
C MET A 29 3.88 -5.49 -11.43
N GLY A 30 5.19 -5.53 -11.69
CA GLY A 30 6.15 -6.27 -10.86
C GLY A 30 6.28 -7.78 -11.05
N LEU A 31 5.41 -8.45 -11.81
CA LEU A 31 5.55 -9.89 -12.14
C LEU A 31 5.60 -10.13 -13.65
N ASN A 32 6.43 -11.09 -14.06
CA ASN A 32 6.41 -11.61 -15.44
C ASN A 32 5.43 -12.80 -15.49
N LEU A 33 4.29 -12.60 -16.17
CA LEU A 33 3.22 -13.59 -16.25
C LEU A 33 2.90 -13.88 -17.72
N SER A 34 2.83 -15.16 -18.07
CA SER A 34 2.45 -15.65 -19.39
C SER A 34 0.92 -15.76 -19.49
N ILE A 35 0.24 -14.63 -19.65
CA ILE A 35 -1.24 -14.58 -19.68
C ILE A 35 -1.74 -14.60 -21.12
N ARG A 36 -2.59 -15.58 -21.47
CA ARG A 36 -3.30 -15.60 -22.76
C ARG A 36 -4.53 -14.71 -22.78
N ARG A 37 -5.33 -14.78 -21.72
CA ARG A 37 -6.61 -14.05 -21.62
C ARG A 37 -6.78 -13.44 -20.24
N VAL A 38 -7.06 -12.14 -20.19
CA VAL A 38 -7.48 -11.42 -18.99
C VAL A 38 -9.01 -11.38 -18.96
N ILE A 39 -9.59 -11.73 -17.82
CA ILE A 39 -11.04 -11.66 -17.58
C ILE A 39 -11.26 -10.73 -16.40
N PHE A 40 -11.83 -9.55 -16.64
CA PHE A 40 -12.22 -8.63 -15.57
C PHE A 40 -13.46 -9.18 -14.87
N TYR A 41 -13.33 -9.53 -13.59
CA TYR A 41 -14.45 -10.03 -12.80
C TYR A 41 -15.49 -8.93 -12.52
N SER A 42 -15.02 -7.70 -12.27
CA SER A 42 -15.82 -6.49 -12.14
C SER A 42 -14.96 -5.29 -12.58
N LEU A 43 -15.62 -4.24 -13.07
CA LEU A 43 -14.99 -2.95 -13.40
C LEU A 43 -15.12 -1.91 -12.28
N ILE A 44 -15.70 -2.29 -11.14
CA ILE A 44 -15.99 -1.36 -10.05
C ILE A 44 -14.99 -1.60 -8.92
N LYS A 45 -14.40 -0.51 -8.40
CA LYS A 45 -13.46 -0.51 -7.29
C LYS A 45 -13.90 0.52 -6.25
N PRO A 46 -13.80 0.19 -4.95
CA PRO A 46 -14.02 1.18 -3.91
C PRO A 46 -12.95 2.27 -4.00
N SER A 47 -13.38 3.52 -4.17
CA SER A 47 -12.58 4.73 -4.11
C SER A 47 -12.89 5.50 -2.83
N LEU A 48 -12.04 6.48 -2.52
CA LEU A 48 -12.29 7.47 -1.47
C LEU A 48 -12.48 8.81 -2.16
N ASN A 49 -13.62 9.44 -1.94
CA ASN A 49 -13.88 10.79 -2.46
C ASN A 49 -13.10 11.83 -1.67
N GLU A 50 -13.06 13.07 -2.17
CA GLU A 50 -12.46 14.22 -1.48
C GLU A 50 -13.05 14.46 -0.07
N LYS A 51 -14.25 13.94 0.20
CA LYS A 51 -14.94 14.00 1.50
C LYS A 51 -14.64 12.80 2.42
N GLY A 52 -13.80 11.86 2.00
CA GLY A 52 -13.46 10.66 2.77
C GLY A 52 -14.54 9.56 2.75
N GLU A 53 -15.58 9.71 1.94
CA GLU A 53 -16.66 8.73 1.77
C GLU A 53 -16.24 7.64 0.78
N ARG A 54 -16.70 6.40 1.03
CA ARG A 54 -16.45 5.27 0.12
C ARG A 54 -17.45 5.29 -1.01
N GLU A 55 -16.97 5.57 -2.22
CA GLU A 55 -17.74 5.44 -3.44
C GLU A 55 -17.31 4.19 -4.22
N MET A 56 -18.20 3.69 -5.07
CA MET A 56 -17.94 2.54 -5.93
C MET A 56 -17.75 3.07 -7.35
N ASP A 57 -16.49 3.31 -7.72
CA ASP A 57 -16.14 3.91 -9.00
C ASP A 57 -15.72 2.89 -10.03
N VAL A 58 -15.93 3.23 -11.30
CA VAL A 58 -15.38 2.48 -12.42
C VAL A 58 -13.85 2.64 -12.43
N ILE A 59 -13.11 1.57 -12.72
CA ILE A 59 -11.65 1.61 -12.83
C ILE A 59 -11.19 2.65 -13.88
N SER A 60 -10.09 3.33 -13.60
CA SER A 60 -9.52 4.31 -14.52
C SER A 60 -9.03 3.68 -15.83
N VAL A 61 -8.98 4.50 -16.90
CA VAL A 61 -8.43 4.12 -18.21
C VAL A 61 -7.01 3.55 -18.07
N SER A 62 -6.14 4.22 -17.30
CA SER A 62 -4.77 3.76 -17.05
C SER A 62 -4.71 2.38 -16.39
N ALA A 63 -5.56 2.13 -15.37
CA ALA A 63 -5.61 0.83 -14.69
C ALA A 63 -6.13 -0.27 -15.63
N ALA A 64 -7.19 0.01 -16.39
CA ALA A 64 -7.74 -0.92 -17.36
C ALA A 64 -6.69 -1.31 -18.42
N LEU A 65 -5.99 -0.33 -19.02
CA LEU A 65 -4.94 -0.55 -19.99
C LEU A 65 -3.74 -1.32 -19.40
N GLN A 66 -3.33 -0.98 -18.18
CA GLN A 66 -2.22 -1.65 -17.51
C GLN A 66 -2.49 -3.13 -17.24
N ILE A 67 -3.71 -3.47 -16.81
CA ILE A 67 -4.12 -4.86 -16.56
C ILE A 67 -4.35 -5.60 -17.89
N ALA A 68 -5.05 -4.98 -18.84
CA ALA A 68 -5.31 -5.55 -20.16
C ALA A 68 -4.02 -5.86 -20.92
N GLY A 69 -3.02 -4.97 -20.86
CA GLY A 69 -1.70 -5.13 -21.47
C GLY A 69 -0.85 -6.24 -20.86
N ARG A 70 -1.33 -6.95 -19.83
CA ARG A 70 -0.70 -8.18 -19.34
C ARG A 70 -0.99 -9.40 -20.20
N ALA A 71 -2.05 -9.38 -21.02
CA ALA A 71 -2.32 -10.44 -21.97
C ALA A 71 -1.39 -10.36 -23.19
N GLY A 72 -0.79 -11.47 -23.60
CA GLY A 72 -0.01 -11.55 -24.85
C GLY A 72 1.30 -10.74 -24.82
N ARG A 73 1.99 -10.71 -23.67
CA ARG A 73 3.30 -10.04 -23.56
C ARG A 73 4.33 -10.72 -24.48
N PHE A 74 5.27 -9.91 -24.99
CA PHE A 74 6.43 -10.40 -25.73
C PHE A 74 7.25 -11.39 -24.88
N ASN A 75 7.87 -12.39 -25.52
CA ASN A 75 8.54 -13.54 -24.86
C ASN A 75 7.63 -14.44 -24.01
N THR A 76 6.33 -14.52 -24.34
CA THR A 76 5.45 -15.56 -23.80
C THR A 76 5.06 -16.55 -24.89
N HIS A 77 4.51 -17.71 -24.52
CA HIS A 77 4.02 -18.72 -25.46
C HIS A 77 2.80 -18.25 -26.28
N PHE A 78 2.26 -17.05 -26.01
CA PHE A 78 1.06 -16.53 -26.63
C PHE A 78 1.38 -15.32 -27.49
N GLU A 79 1.29 -15.48 -28.81
CA GLU A 79 1.48 -14.39 -29.78
C GLU A 79 0.39 -13.31 -29.69
N LYS A 80 -0.82 -13.68 -29.24
CA LYS A 80 -1.98 -12.79 -29.13
C LYS A 80 -2.60 -12.88 -27.74
N GLY A 81 -2.85 -11.71 -27.14
CA GLY A 81 -3.58 -11.55 -25.90
C GLY A 81 -5.07 -11.28 -26.14
N PHE A 82 -5.93 -11.80 -25.27
CA PHE A 82 -7.36 -11.55 -25.28
C PHE A 82 -7.80 -10.88 -23.98
N VAL A 83 -8.81 -10.01 -24.05
CA VAL A 83 -9.36 -9.32 -22.88
C VAL A 83 -10.89 -9.37 -22.95
N THR A 84 -11.53 -9.71 -21.84
CA THR A 84 -13.00 -9.76 -21.74
C THR A 84 -13.44 -9.50 -20.30
N THR A 85 -14.74 -9.46 -20.06
CA THR A 85 -15.37 -9.29 -18.75
C THR A 85 -16.11 -10.56 -18.35
N TYR A 86 -16.32 -10.76 -17.04
CA TYR A 86 -17.12 -11.87 -16.53
C TYR A 86 -18.62 -11.61 -16.77
N ARG A 87 -19.08 -10.38 -16.52
CA ARG A 87 -20.45 -9.95 -16.80
C ARG A 87 -20.54 -9.35 -18.20
N GLN A 88 -21.57 -9.73 -18.95
CA GLN A 88 -21.78 -9.24 -20.32
C GLN A 88 -22.04 -7.73 -20.37
N ASP A 89 -22.75 -7.20 -19.36
CA ASP A 89 -23.09 -5.78 -19.25
C ASP A 89 -21.85 -4.88 -19.05
N ASP A 90 -20.76 -5.43 -18.52
CA ASP A 90 -19.50 -4.71 -18.31
C ASP A 90 -18.68 -4.59 -19.62
N LEU A 91 -18.95 -5.43 -20.63
CA LEU A 91 -18.11 -5.51 -21.84
C LEU A 91 -18.12 -4.22 -22.67
N PRO A 92 -19.27 -3.53 -22.91
CA PRO A 92 -19.29 -2.24 -23.59
C PRO A 92 -18.50 -1.17 -22.84
N ILE A 93 -18.59 -1.16 -21.50
CA ILE A 93 -17.87 -0.22 -20.64
C ILE A 93 -16.36 -0.45 -20.79
N LEU A 94 -15.90 -1.70 -20.69
CA LEU A 94 -14.49 -2.03 -20.87
C LEU A 94 -13.97 -1.64 -22.25
N LYS A 95 -14.74 -1.88 -23.32
CA LYS A 95 -14.35 -1.46 -24.67
C LYS A 95 -14.17 0.06 -24.77
N ASN A 96 -15.08 0.82 -24.17
CA ASN A 96 -14.99 2.27 -24.14
C ASN A 96 -13.76 2.75 -23.35
N LEU A 97 -13.42 2.11 -22.23
CA LEU A 97 -12.22 2.43 -21.46
C LEU A 97 -10.93 2.13 -22.23
N LEU A 98 -10.84 0.97 -22.88
CA LEU A 98 -9.63 0.57 -23.63
C LEU A 98 -9.41 1.37 -24.92
N ALA A 99 -10.45 2.01 -25.45
CA ALA A 99 -10.36 2.89 -26.62
C ALA A 99 -9.91 4.32 -26.28
N GLN A 100 -9.90 4.70 -25.00
CA GLN A 100 -9.50 6.02 -24.54
C GLN A 100 -7.99 6.12 -24.31
N SER A 101 -7.44 7.32 -24.46
CA SER A 101 -6.08 7.64 -24.06
C SER A 101 -6.07 8.15 -22.62
N PRO A 102 -5.13 7.71 -21.77
CA PRO A 102 -4.94 8.28 -20.43
C PRO A 102 -4.71 9.79 -20.49
N GLU A 103 -5.34 10.52 -19.57
CA GLU A 103 -5.10 11.96 -19.42
C GLU A 103 -3.66 12.21 -18.93
N PRO A 104 -2.98 13.25 -19.45
CA PRO A 104 -1.67 13.64 -18.95
C PRO A 104 -1.71 14.05 -17.48
N ILE A 105 -0.72 13.60 -16.71
CA ILE A 105 -0.51 14.11 -15.35
C ILE A 105 -0.03 15.56 -15.39
N THR A 106 -0.72 16.45 -14.69
CA THR A 106 -0.45 17.90 -14.72
C THR A 106 0.26 18.43 -13.47
N LYS A 107 0.19 17.68 -12.35
CA LYS A 107 0.76 18.12 -11.07
C LYS A 107 1.60 17.03 -10.39
N ALA A 108 2.59 17.44 -9.60
CA ALA A 108 3.42 16.57 -8.77
C ALA A 108 3.15 16.77 -7.27
N GLY A 109 3.20 15.68 -6.51
CA GLY A 109 2.98 15.71 -5.06
C GLY A 109 4.22 16.18 -4.30
N LEU A 110 4.03 17.07 -3.33
CA LEU A 110 5.04 17.53 -2.37
C LEU A 110 4.72 17.02 -0.97
N HIS A 111 5.76 16.80 -0.17
CA HIS A 111 5.63 16.35 1.22
C HIS A 111 6.51 17.19 2.16
N PRO A 112 6.05 17.54 3.37
CA PRO A 112 6.85 18.31 4.32
C PRO A 112 8.07 17.53 4.78
N THR A 113 9.24 18.14 4.72
CA THR A 113 10.49 17.54 5.22
C THR A 113 10.55 17.59 6.74
N ALA A 114 11.30 16.67 7.35
CA ALA A 114 11.50 16.65 8.79
C ALA A 114 12.06 17.99 9.33
N ASP A 115 12.98 18.61 8.60
CA ASP A 115 13.62 19.88 9.00
C ASP A 115 12.61 21.05 8.99
N GLN A 116 11.69 21.07 8.02
CA GLN A 116 10.59 22.04 7.98
C GLN A 116 9.65 21.88 9.18
N ILE A 117 9.33 20.64 9.56
CA ILE A 117 8.47 20.37 10.71
C ILE A 117 9.18 20.68 12.04
N GLU A 118 10.47 20.43 12.14
CA GLU A 118 11.29 20.83 13.30
C GLU A 118 11.28 22.34 13.52
N LEU A 119 11.38 23.14 12.45
CA LEU A 119 11.27 24.59 12.54
C LEU A 119 9.89 25.02 13.10
N TYR A 120 8.81 24.39 12.64
CA TYR A 120 7.46 24.68 13.15
C TYR A 120 7.32 24.28 14.63
N ALA A 121 7.85 23.14 15.02
CA ALA A 121 7.84 22.70 16.41
C ALA A 121 8.64 23.62 17.34
N TYR A 122 9.71 24.24 16.85
CA TYR A 122 10.46 25.25 17.60
C TYR A 122 9.58 26.47 17.92
N HIS A 123 8.76 26.92 16.97
CA HIS A 123 7.84 28.04 17.16
C HIS A 123 6.55 27.65 17.91
N LEU A 124 6.15 26.39 17.88
CA LEU A 124 4.91 25.87 18.47
C LEU A 124 5.17 24.61 19.34
N PRO A 125 5.92 24.74 20.45
CA PRO A 125 6.42 23.59 21.22
C PRO A 125 5.33 22.75 21.90
N SER A 126 4.15 23.33 22.14
CA SER A 126 3.03 22.65 22.78
C SER A 126 2.08 21.95 21.79
N SER A 127 2.33 22.06 20.48
CA SER A 127 1.47 21.44 19.47
C SER A 127 1.83 19.97 19.25
N THR A 128 0.82 19.13 18.99
CA THR A 128 1.04 17.75 18.60
C THR A 128 1.63 17.68 17.19
N LEU A 129 2.36 16.62 16.87
CA LEU A 129 2.92 16.44 15.52
C LEU A 129 1.82 16.42 14.45
N SER A 130 0.68 15.76 14.72
CA SER A 130 -0.49 15.75 13.82
C SER A 130 -0.99 17.17 13.54
N ASN A 131 -1.14 18.01 14.57
CA ASN A 131 -1.53 19.41 14.43
C ASN A 131 -0.48 20.25 13.69
N LEU A 132 0.82 20.01 13.92
CA LEU A 132 1.89 20.69 13.19
C LEU A 132 1.83 20.41 11.69
N MET A 133 1.47 19.19 11.28
CA MET A 133 1.29 18.85 9.86
C MET A 133 0.11 19.62 9.24
N ASP A 134 -1.00 19.75 9.98
CA ASP A 134 -2.17 20.51 9.52
C ASP A 134 -1.88 22.02 9.42
N ILE A 135 -1.18 22.57 10.40
CA ILE A 135 -0.69 23.96 10.36
C ILE A 135 0.27 24.14 9.18
N PHE A 136 1.21 23.21 8.96
CA PHE A 136 2.14 23.30 7.83
C PHE A 136 1.40 23.33 6.50
N VAL A 137 0.45 22.42 6.27
CA VAL A 137 -0.28 22.37 4.99
C VAL A 137 -1.20 23.56 4.81
N SER A 138 -1.82 24.07 5.88
CA SER A 138 -2.65 25.29 5.79
C SER A 138 -1.85 26.57 5.50
N LEU A 139 -0.59 26.64 5.96
CA LEU A 139 0.27 27.82 5.75
C LEU A 139 1.17 27.70 4.53
N SER A 140 1.42 26.48 4.04
CA SER A 140 2.27 26.25 2.87
C SER A 140 1.62 26.80 1.61
N THR A 141 2.38 27.60 0.86
CA THR A 141 2.02 28.02 -0.49
C THR A 141 2.82 27.20 -1.49
N VAL A 142 2.13 26.59 -2.44
CA VAL A 142 2.72 25.87 -3.56
C VAL A 142 2.22 26.48 -4.86
N ASP A 143 2.96 26.26 -5.96
CA ASP A 143 2.43 26.60 -7.27
C ASP A 143 1.31 25.61 -7.63
N ASP A 144 0.07 26.01 -7.38
CA ASP A 144 -1.13 25.19 -7.57
C ASP A 144 -1.32 24.73 -9.03
N SER A 145 -0.60 25.32 -10.00
CA SER A 145 -0.64 24.87 -11.38
C SER A 145 0.21 23.61 -11.62
N LEU A 146 1.25 23.39 -10.82
CA LEU A 146 2.25 22.33 -11.01
C LEU A 146 2.37 21.36 -9.83
N TYR A 147 1.92 21.75 -8.63
CA TYR A 147 2.14 20.97 -7.41
C TYR A 147 0.87 20.87 -6.56
N PHE A 148 0.86 19.86 -5.69
CA PHE A 148 -0.13 19.69 -4.63
C PHE A 148 0.53 19.04 -3.41
N MET A 149 -0.04 19.22 -2.23
CA MET A 149 0.43 18.54 -1.01
C MET A 149 -0.10 17.09 -0.98
N CYS A 150 0.80 16.13 -0.79
CA CYS A 150 0.45 14.71 -0.66
C CYS A 150 -0.49 14.47 0.54
N ASN A 151 -1.32 13.42 0.47
CA ASN A 151 -2.14 13.01 1.60
C ASN A 151 -1.26 12.55 2.78
N MET A 152 -1.56 13.06 3.98
CA MET A 152 -0.81 12.80 5.21
C MET A 152 -1.66 12.10 6.29
N GLU A 153 -2.84 11.60 5.96
CA GLU A 153 -3.73 10.91 6.90
C GLU A 153 -3.05 9.75 7.62
N ASP A 154 -2.29 8.92 6.89
CA ASP A 154 -1.60 7.78 7.48
C ASP A 154 -0.49 8.24 8.44
N PHE A 155 0.25 9.29 8.05
CA PHE A 155 1.26 9.90 8.91
C PHE A 155 0.63 10.48 10.19
N LYS A 156 -0.47 11.24 10.06
CA LYS A 156 -1.20 11.83 11.20
C LYS A 156 -1.79 10.76 12.11
N PHE A 157 -2.36 9.70 11.55
CA PHE A 157 -2.86 8.55 12.31
C PHE A 157 -1.76 7.92 13.17
N LEU A 158 -0.56 7.70 12.62
CA LEU A 158 0.56 7.19 13.39
C LEU A 158 1.03 8.20 14.44
N ALA A 159 1.10 9.49 14.10
CA ALA A 159 1.49 10.55 15.03
C ALA A 159 0.59 10.62 16.26
N ASP A 160 -0.72 10.51 16.06
CA ASP A 160 -1.72 10.46 17.14
C ASP A 160 -1.59 9.18 17.97
N MET A 161 -1.32 8.03 17.32
CA MET A 161 -1.15 6.74 18.00
C MET A 161 0.03 6.72 18.97
N ILE A 162 1.12 7.42 18.66
CA ILE A 162 2.31 7.47 19.54
C ILE A 162 2.43 8.78 20.32
N GLN A 163 1.39 9.63 20.33
CA GLN A 163 1.42 10.94 20.99
C GLN A 163 1.82 10.84 22.47
N HIS A 164 1.31 9.85 23.21
CA HIS A 164 1.60 9.62 24.63
C HIS A 164 2.97 8.98 24.90
N VAL A 165 3.70 8.56 23.86
CA VAL A 165 5.04 7.97 24.00
C VAL A 165 6.08 9.11 24.06
N PRO A 166 6.98 9.14 25.05
CA PRO A 166 7.96 10.22 25.20
C PRO A 166 9.11 10.06 24.18
N LEU A 167 8.88 10.55 22.96
CA LEU A 167 9.85 10.57 21.87
C LEU A 167 10.19 12.00 21.48
N ALA A 168 11.48 12.23 21.24
CA ALA A 168 11.95 13.43 20.55
C ALA A 168 11.33 13.54 19.15
N LEU A 169 11.27 14.75 18.62
CA LEU A 169 10.56 15.04 17.37
C LEU A 169 11.13 14.28 16.17
N ARG A 170 12.46 14.20 16.04
CA ARG A 170 13.11 13.51 14.91
C ARG A 170 12.78 12.01 14.86
N PRO A 171 13.00 11.21 15.93
CA PRO A 171 12.53 9.83 15.96
C PRO A 171 11.02 9.72 15.72
N ARG A 172 10.21 10.58 16.35
CA ARG A 172 8.76 10.56 16.16
C ARG A 172 8.36 10.72 14.70
N TYR A 173 8.98 11.67 13.98
CA TYR A 173 8.75 11.86 12.55
C TYR A 173 9.10 10.59 11.76
N VAL A 174 10.28 10.00 12.01
CA VAL A 174 10.69 8.74 11.35
C VAL A 174 9.70 7.60 11.63
N PHE A 175 9.25 7.43 12.87
CA PHE A 175 8.20 6.45 13.20
C PHE A 175 6.91 6.69 12.40
N CYS A 176 6.50 7.94 12.19
CA CYS A 176 5.29 8.27 11.44
C CYS A 176 5.44 8.11 9.91
N CYS A 177 6.67 8.01 9.39
CA CYS A 177 6.94 7.68 8.00
C CYS A 177 6.89 6.16 7.72
N ALA A 178 6.76 5.33 8.75
CA ALA A 178 6.79 3.88 8.58
C ALA A 178 5.58 3.38 7.77
N PRO A 179 5.79 2.54 6.74
CA PRO A 179 4.72 2.09 5.84
C PRO A 179 3.87 1.01 6.51
N ILE A 180 2.83 1.42 7.25
CA ILE A 180 1.98 0.53 8.03
C ILE A 180 0.56 0.51 7.46
N ASN A 181 -0.02 -0.68 7.35
CA ASN A 181 -1.45 -0.81 7.06
C ASN A 181 -2.29 -0.55 8.31
N ARG A 182 -2.85 0.66 8.44
CA ARG A 182 -3.71 1.08 9.58
C ARG A 182 -4.95 0.21 9.81
N LYS A 183 -5.34 -0.62 8.82
CA LYS A 183 -6.47 -1.55 8.94
C LYS A 183 -6.14 -2.82 9.73
N MET A 184 -4.87 -3.10 10.00
CA MET A 184 -4.41 -4.32 10.67
C MET A 184 -4.09 -4.03 12.15
N PRO A 185 -4.97 -4.38 13.11
CA PRO A 185 -4.80 -3.99 14.52
C PRO A 185 -3.53 -4.57 15.16
N PHE A 186 -3.12 -5.77 14.73
CA PHE A 186 -1.90 -6.41 15.21
C PHE A 186 -0.64 -5.60 14.84
N VAL A 187 -0.57 -5.11 13.60
CA VAL A 187 0.57 -4.30 13.13
C VAL A 187 0.61 -2.96 13.88
N CYS A 188 -0.53 -2.30 14.07
CA CYS A 188 -0.63 -1.07 14.87
C CYS A 188 -0.18 -1.29 16.33
N THR A 189 -0.57 -2.42 16.93
CA THR A 189 -0.15 -2.78 18.29
C THR A 189 1.35 -2.97 18.37
N MET A 190 1.95 -3.67 17.40
CA MET A 190 3.38 -3.89 17.34
C MET A 190 4.18 -2.61 17.09
N PHE A 191 3.69 -1.73 16.21
CA PHE A 191 4.23 -0.39 16.01
C PHE A 191 4.30 0.40 17.32
N LEU A 192 3.21 0.44 18.10
CA LEU A 192 3.21 1.10 19.40
C LEU A 192 4.19 0.46 20.39
N LYS A 193 4.33 -0.86 20.38
CA LYS A 193 5.33 -1.55 21.21
C LYS A 193 6.76 -1.18 20.80
N PHE A 194 7.05 -1.08 19.50
CA PHE A 194 8.36 -0.65 19.00
C PHE A 194 8.69 0.78 19.44
N ALA A 195 7.75 1.72 19.27
CA ALA A 195 7.91 3.10 19.72
C ALA A 195 8.17 3.19 21.24
N ARG A 196 7.46 2.37 22.04
CA ARG A 196 7.66 2.29 23.50
C ARG A 196 9.04 1.73 23.87
N GLN A 197 9.50 0.64 23.26
CA GLN A 197 10.83 0.08 23.52
C GLN A 197 11.92 1.09 23.18
N PHE A 198 11.79 1.75 22.03
CA PHE A 198 12.72 2.80 21.62
C PHE A 198 12.74 3.97 22.64
N SER A 199 11.58 4.41 23.13
CA SER A 199 11.49 5.49 24.13
C SER A 199 12.16 5.16 25.47
N LYS A 200 12.27 3.86 25.81
CA LYS A 200 12.95 3.38 27.00
C LYS A 200 14.45 3.11 26.78
N ASN A 201 14.94 3.34 25.57
CA ASN A 201 16.29 2.96 25.15
C ASN A 201 16.55 1.44 25.31
N GLU A 202 15.51 0.62 25.13
CA GLU A 202 15.59 -0.84 25.18
C GLU A 202 15.70 -1.39 23.76
N ALA A 203 16.70 -2.25 23.52
CA ALA A 203 16.87 -2.91 22.24
C ALA A 203 15.73 -3.91 21.97
N ILE A 204 15.22 -3.89 20.74
CA ILE A 204 14.25 -4.88 20.26
C ILE A 204 15.07 -6.09 19.76
N THR A 205 15.31 -7.04 20.65
CA THR A 205 16.08 -8.26 20.37
C THR A 205 15.25 -9.30 19.60
N PHE A 206 15.93 -10.28 19.03
CA PHE A 206 15.29 -11.44 18.39
C PHE A 206 14.32 -12.15 19.34
N ASP A 207 14.74 -12.43 20.58
CA ASP A 207 13.90 -13.11 21.58
C ASP A 207 12.66 -12.30 21.94
N TRP A 208 12.81 -10.98 22.09
CA TRP A 208 11.68 -10.08 22.33
C TRP A 208 10.68 -10.13 21.17
N LEU A 209 11.18 -10.11 19.93
CA LEU A 209 10.34 -10.14 18.74
C LEU A 209 9.60 -11.48 18.63
N CYS A 210 10.31 -12.61 18.80
CA CYS A 210 9.75 -13.96 18.81
C CYS A 210 8.63 -14.13 19.84
N LEU A 211 8.83 -13.61 21.06
CA LEU A 211 7.81 -13.66 22.11
C LEU A 211 6.56 -12.84 21.75
N ASN A 212 6.74 -11.67 21.14
CA ASN A 212 5.63 -10.78 20.80
C ASN A 212 4.84 -11.21 19.56
N ILE A 213 5.47 -11.92 18.62
CA ILE A 213 4.80 -12.50 17.44
C ILE A 213 4.24 -13.90 17.68
N GLY A 214 4.48 -14.50 18.85
CA GLY A 214 4.02 -15.84 19.18
C GLY A 214 4.76 -16.95 18.43
N TRP A 215 6.08 -16.81 18.25
CA TRP A 215 6.91 -17.84 17.61
C TRP A 215 7.03 -19.09 18.52
N PRO A 216 7.00 -20.32 17.97
CA PRO A 216 6.89 -20.69 16.56
C PRO A 216 5.46 -20.62 15.99
N LEU A 217 5.36 -20.19 14.74
CA LEU A 217 4.08 -20.05 14.03
C LEU A 217 3.59 -21.41 13.50
N ALA A 218 2.29 -21.68 13.65
CA ALA A 218 1.64 -22.86 13.08
C ALA A 218 1.22 -22.63 11.62
N SER A 219 1.08 -23.72 10.84
CA SER A 219 0.52 -23.64 9.50
C SER A 219 -0.95 -23.19 9.54
N PRO A 220 -1.37 -22.27 8.64
CA PRO A 220 -2.72 -21.73 8.66
C PRO A 220 -3.74 -22.80 8.25
N LYS A 221 -4.86 -22.89 8.97
CA LYS A 221 -5.99 -23.78 8.66
C LYS A 221 -7.17 -23.01 8.08
N THR A 222 -7.26 -21.73 8.41
CA THR A 222 -8.32 -20.81 7.96
C THR A 222 -7.73 -19.59 7.24
N ILE A 223 -8.59 -18.85 6.53
CA ILE A 223 -8.20 -17.57 5.91
C ILE A 223 -7.78 -16.56 6.98
N ILE A 224 -8.41 -16.59 8.15
CA ILE A 224 -8.07 -15.69 9.26
C ILE A 224 -6.65 -15.98 9.76
N ASP A 225 -6.27 -17.26 9.85
CA ASP A 225 -4.90 -17.65 10.22
C ASP A 225 -3.89 -17.13 9.18
N LEU A 226 -4.23 -17.22 7.89
CA LEU A 226 -3.36 -16.70 6.82
C LEU A 226 -3.20 -15.18 6.91
N VAL A 227 -4.30 -14.43 7.12
CA VAL A 227 -4.27 -12.97 7.31
C VAL A 227 -3.44 -12.58 8.54
N HIS A 228 -3.50 -13.38 9.61
CA HIS A 228 -2.64 -13.17 10.77
C HIS A 228 -1.16 -13.37 10.43
N LEU A 229 -0.81 -14.44 9.70
CA LEU A 229 0.57 -14.68 9.26
C LEU A 229 1.09 -13.57 8.33
N GLU A 230 0.25 -13.04 7.44
CA GLU A 230 0.57 -11.86 6.64
C GLU A 230 0.83 -10.63 7.53
N SER A 231 0.04 -10.44 8.58
CA SER A 231 0.27 -9.36 9.56
C SER A 231 1.58 -9.54 10.32
N VAL A 232 1.95 -10.78 10.67
CA VAL A 232 3.24 -11.06 11.30
C VAL A 232 4.39 -10.75 10.35
N PHE A 233 4.25 -11.10 9.07
CA PHE A 233 5.21 -10.73 8.03
C PHE A 233 5.36 -9.20 7.92
N ASP A 234 4.25 -8.44 7.89
CA ASP A 234 4.29 -6.97 7.86
C ASP A 234 5.00 -6.38 9.10
N VAL A 235 4.87 -7.00 10.28
CA VAL A 235 5.58 -6.59 11.49
C VAL A 235 7.09 -6.85 11.38
N LEU A 236 7.50 -7.95 10.74
CA LEU A 236 8.92 -8.23 10.49
C LEU A 236 9.51 -7.25 9.47
N ASP A 237 8.77 -6.93 8.41
CA ASP A 237 9.16 -5.89 7.44
C ASP A 237 9.27 -4.52 8.13
N LEU A 238 8.33 -4.19 9.02
CA LEU A 238 8.38 -2.97 9.82
C LEU A 238 9.61 -2.93 10.76
N TYR A 239 9.95 -4.06 11.40
CA TYR A 239 11.17 -4.17 12.21
C TYR A 239 12.43 -3.92 11.37
N LEU A 240 12.49 -4.47 10.16
CA LEU A 240 13.61 -4.24 9.23
C LEU A 240 13.66 -2.80 8.72
N TRP A 241 12.51 -2.14 8.56
CA TRP A 241 12.45 -0.73 8.16
C TRP A 241 13.04 0.21 9.22
N PHE A 242 12.89 -0.12 10.51
CA PHE A 242 13.46 0.66 11.61
C PHE A 242 14.94 0.38 11.90
N ARG A 243 15.53 -0.64 11.26
CA ARG A 243 16.93 -1.01 11.45
C ARG A 243 17.85 -0.15 10.60
#